data_AF-A0A135L2J3-F1
#
_entry.id   AF-A0A135L2J3-F1
#
_cell.length_a   1.000
_cell.length_b   1.000
_cell.length_c   1.000
_cell.angle_alpha   90.00
_cell.angle_beta   90.00
_cell.angle_gamma   90.00
#
_symmetry.space_group_name_H-M   'P 1'
#
loop_
_entity.id
_entity.type
_entity.pdbx_description
1 polymer ?
#
loop_
_entity_poly.entity_id
_entity_poly.type
_entity_poly.pdbx_seq_one_letter_code
_entity_poly.pdbx_strand_id
1 'polypeptide(L)'
;MYVNIQSFIEEMNLAYETNFKVTKETLLDDLRVILTHLEEKRKQEQIEFVHGIGKRKTKLQKLTEELQTYYERQERYNTHNQLFEGRNSYFKTDTDATFMHMKDDHMRNAQLKPAYNVQIG
;
A
#
# COMPACT_ATOMS: atom_id res chain seq x y z
N MET A 1 7.67 5.13 5.44
CA MET A 1 6.30 5.31 4.90
C MET A 1 5.57 6.42 5.62
N TYR A 2 5.32 6.28 6.93
CA TYR A 2 4.67 7.34 7.73
C TYR A 2 5.29 8.74 7.55
N VAL A 3 6.62 8.85 7.66
CA VAL A 3 7.33 10.14 7.53
C VAL A 3 7.09 10.80 6.16
N ASN A 4 7.08 10.01 5.09
CA ASN A 4 6.84 10.50 3.73
C ASN A 4 5.38 10.96 3.55
N ILE A 5 4.43 10.24 4.16
CA ILE A 5 3.01 10.62 4.17
C ILE A 5 2.83 11.92 4.94
N GLN A 6 3.50 12.05 6.09
CA GLN A 6 3.45 13.27 6.89
C GLN A 6 4.01 14.47 6.13
N SER A 7 5.19 14.35 5.52
CA SER A 7 5.78 15.44 4.73
C SER A 7 4.88 15.82 3.54
N PHE A 8 4.30 14.82 2.87
CA PHE A 8 3.36 15.06 1.77
C PHE A 8 2.11 15.83 2.21
N ILE A 9 1.56 15.50 3.37
CA ILE A 9 0.37 16.18 3.91
C ILE A 9 0.71 17.59 4.39
N GLU A 10 1.90 17.80 4.96
CA GLU A 10 2.40 19.14 5.29
C GLU A 10 2.55 20.02 4.04
N GLU A 11 3.08 19.47 2.94
CA GLU A 11 3.16 20.18 1.64
C GLU A 11 1.77 20.50 1.07
N MET A 12 0.84 19.54 1.15
CA MET A 12 -0.54 19.73 0.70
C MET A 12 -1.27 20.80 1.54
N ASN A 13 -1.07 20.77 2.85
CA ASN A 13 -1.61 21.77 3.77
C ASN A 13 -1.14 23.17 3.43
N LEU A 14 0.15 23.33 3.09
CA LEU A 14 0.70 24.59 2.64
C LEU A 14 0.15 25.02 1.26
N ALA A 15 -0.06 24.07 0.35
CA ALA A 15 -0.54 24.36 -1.01
C ALA A 15 -2.03 24.74 -1.08
N TYR A 16 -2.84 24.27 -0.13
CA TYR A 16 -4.30 24.45 -0.14
C TYR A 16 -4.87 25.12 1.11
N GLU A 17 -4.01 25.63 1.98
CA GLU A 17 -4.37 26.29 3.25
C GLU A 17 -5.25 25.40 4.15
N THR A 18 -5.00 24.09 4.13
CA THR A 18 -5.68 23.11 4.97
C THR A 18 -4.90 22.80 6.24
N ASN A 19 -5.57 22.23 7.25
CA ASN A 19 -4.98 21.90 8.56
C ASN A 19 -5.12 20.41 8.91
N PHE A 20 -4.92 19.52 7.93
CA PHE A 20 -4.99 18.09 8.19
C PHE A 20 -3.84 17.64 9.07
N LYS A 21 -4.15 16.82 10.08
CA LYS A 21 -3.15 16.16 10.93
C LYS A 21 -3.36 14.67 10.82
N VAL A 22 -2.25 13.94 10.74
CA VAL A 22 -2.27 12.49 10.64
C VAL A 22 -1.51 11.90 11.81
N THR A 23 -2.06 10.83 12.39
CA THR A 23 -1.39 10.04 13.42
C THR A 23 -1.12 8.63 12.92
N LYS A 24 -0.20 7.89 13.55
CA LYS A 24 0.12 6.51 13.12
C LYS A 24 -1.05 5.55 13.31
N GLU A 25 -1.85 5.76 14.35
CA GLU A 25 -2.94 4.86 14.74
C GLU A 25 -4.17 5.07 13.84
N THR A 26 -4.46 6.33 13.48
CA THR A 26 -5.62 6.71 12.66
C THR A 26 -5.26 6.93 11.18
N LEU A 27 -4.06 6.56 10.75
CA LEU A 27 -3.52 6.98 9.45
C LEU A 27 -4.43 6.63 8.28
N LEU A 28 -5.02 5.44 8.28
CA LEU A 28 -5.85 4.97 7.18
C LEU A 28 -7.17 5.76 7.09
N ASP A 29 -7.77 6.07 8.24
CA ASP A 29 -8.98 6.88 8.33
C ASP A 29 -8.69 8.35 7.98
N ASP A 30 -7.58 8.89 8.46
CA ASP A 30 -7.15 10.27 8.15
C ASP A 30 -6.93 10.45 6.65
N LEU A 31 -6.24 9.50 5.99
CA LEU A 31 -6.05 9.50 4.54
C LEU A 31 -7.39 9.44 3.79
N ARG A 32 -8.34 8.64 4.28
CA ARG A 32 -9.68 8.55 3.68
C ARG A 32 -10.42 9.89 3.75
N VAL A 33 -10.37 10.57 4.89
CA VAL A 33 -10.98 11.91 5.06
C VAL A 33 -10.36 12.91 4.09
N ILE A 34 -9.04 12.89 3.93
CA ILE A 34 -8.34 13.78 3.00
C ILE A 34 -8.73 13.46 1.55
N LEU A 35 -8.83 12.18 1.15
CA LEU A 35 -9.31 11.79 -0.18
C LEU A 35 -10.72 12.33 -0.46
N THR A 36 -11.65 12.17 0.49
CA THR A 36 -13.01 12.69 0.33
C THR A 36 -13.02 14.21 0.16
N HIS A 37 -12.17 14.93 0.90
CA HIS A 37 -12.06 16.38 0.74
C HIS A 37 -11.49 16.79 -0.63
N LEU A 38 -10.49 16.07 -1.14
CA LEU A 38 -9.94 16.31 -2.47
C LEU A 38 -10.97 16.02 -3.58
N GLU A 39 -11.84 15.02 -3.40
CA GLU A 39 -12.95 14.74 -4.32
C GLU A 39 -14.02 15.83 -4.30
N GLU A 40 -14.37 16.36 -3.13
CA GLU A 40 -15.28 17.50 -3.00
C GLU A 40 -14.71 18.73 -3.71
N LYS A 41 -13.42 19.02 -3.48
CA LYS A 41 -12.71 20.12 -4.14
C LYS A 41 -12.68 19.93 -5.67
N ARG A 42 -12.45 18.70 -6.14
CA ARG A 42 -12.53 18.37 -7.57
C ARG A 42 -13.90 18.68 -8.15
N LYS A 43 -14.99 18.36 -7.44
CA LYS A 43 -16.37 18.65 -7.88
C LYS A 43 -16.65 20.15 -7.90
N GLN A 44 -16.18 20.89 -6.89
CA GLN A 44 -16.33 22.34 -6.82
C GLN A 44 -15.61 23.05 -7.97
N GLU A 45 -14.37 22.65 -8.25
CA GLU A 45 -13.55 23.23 -9.33
C GLU A 45 -13.89 22.65 -10.73
N GLN A 46 -14.81 21.68 -10.81
CA GLN A 46 -15.21 20.97 -12.03
C GLN A 46 -14.04 20.45 -12.87
N ILE A 47 -13.02 19.87 -12.19
CA ILE A 47 -11.81 19.38 -12.85
C ILE A 47 -12.02 17.95 -13.36
N GLU A 48 -11.90 17.77 -14.68
CA GLU A 48 -11.81 16.46 -15.31
C GLU A 48 -10.38 15.92 -15.25
N PHE A 49 -10.25 14.68 -14.77
CA PHE A 49 -8.96 14.00 -14.70
C PHE A 49 -8.57 13.43 -16.07
N VAL A 50 -7.35 13.73 -16.49
CA VAL A 50 -6.84 13.34 -17.80
C VAL A 50 -5.86 12.17 -17.67
N HIS A 51 -5.95 11.23 -18.61
CA HIS A 51 -5.11 10.04 -18.65
C HIS A 51 -4.52 9.87 -20.05
N GLY A 52 -3.33 9.26 -20.15
CA GLY A 52 -2.67 8.98 -21.42
C GLY A 52 -1.49 9.90 -21.76
N ILE A 53 -0.83 9.57 -22.88
CA ILE A 53 0.41 10.21 -23.33
C ILE A 53 0.12 11.63 -23.84
N GLY A 54 0.99 12.58 -23.49
CA GLY A 54 0.86 13.99 -23.91
C GLY A 54 -0.19 14.81 -23.14
N LYS A 55 -0.88 14.22 -22.17
CA LYS A 55 -1.83 14.95 -21.29
C LYS A 55 -1.14 15.42 -20.03
N ARG A 56 -1.29 16.72 -19.70
CA ARG A 56 -0.75 17.32 -18.47
C ARG A 56 -1.76 17.21 -17.34
N LYS A 57 -1.44 16.39 -16.32
CA LYS A 57 -2.25 16.28 -15.10
C LYS A 57 -2.23 17.58 -14.31
N THR A 58 -3.38 17.95 -13.75
CA THR A 58 -3.49 19.08 -12.83
C THR A 58 -2.76 18.78 -11.52
N LYS A 59 -2.41 19.81 -10.75
CA LYS A 59 -1.80 19.62 -9.42
C LYS A 59 -2.73 18.78 -8.52
N LEU A 60 -4.03 19.07 -8.55
CA LEU A 60 -5.04 18.33 -7.80
C LEU A 60 -5.03 16.84 -8.15
N GLN A 61 -5.08 16.50 -9.45
CA GLN A 61 -5.05 15.10 -9.89
C GLN A 61 -3.80 14.36 -9.40
N LYS A 62 -2.62 14.98 -9.51
CA LYS A 62 -1.37 14.37 -9.03
C LYS A 62 -1.42 14.09 -7.53
N LEU A 63 -1.90 15.05 -6.75
CA LEU A 63 -2.01 14.91 -5.30
C LEU A 63 -3.01 13.83 -4.91
N THR A 64 -4.17 13.77 -5.59
CA THR A 64 -5.16 12.72 -5.36
C THR A 64 -4.61 11.33 -5.68
N GLU A 65 -3.94 11.15 -6.83
CA GLU A 65 -3.35 9.87 -7.23
C GLU A 65 -2.22 9.42 -6.29
N GLU A 66 -1.39 10.36 -5.85
CA GLU A 66 -0.30 10.06 -4.92
C GLU A 66 -0.83 9.66 -3.54
N LEU A 67 -1.83 10.40 -3.02
CA LEU A 67 -2.46 10.07 -1.76
C LEU A 67 -3.24 8.74 -1.82
N GLN A 68 -3.88 8.45 -2.96
CA GLN A 68 -4.48 7.15 -3.24
C GLN A 68 -3.44 6.02 -3.22
N THR A 69 -2.26 6.24 -3.81
CA THR A 69 -1.16 5.27 -3.78
C THR A 69 -0.68 5.00 -2.34
N TYR A 70 -0.59 6.04 -1.52
CA TYR A 70 -0.25 5.88 -0.10
C TYR A 70 -1.32 5.11 0.67
N TYR A 71 -2.60 5.41 0.42
CA TYR A 71 -3.74 4.71 1.02
C TYR A 71 -3.71 3.21 0.72
N GLU A 72 -3.64 2.83 -0.57
CA GLU A 72 -3.61 1.43 -0.98
C GLU A 72 -2.42 0.68 -0.41
N ARG A 73 -1.26 1.34 -0.35
CA ARG A 73 -0.06 0.74 0.22
C ARG A 73 -0.23 0.52 1.74
N GLN A 74 -0.87 1.45 2.46
CA GLN A 74 -1.10 1.30 3.89
C GLN A 74 -2.10 0.18 4.16
N GLU A 75 -3.17 0.12 3.39
CA GLU A 75 -4.17 -0.96 3.46
C GLU A 75 -3.52 -2.33 3.28
N ARG A 76 -2.67 -2.49 2.25
CA ARG A 76 -1.90 -3.73 2.03
C ARG A 76 -1.01 -4.08 3.22
N TYR A 77 -0.29 -3.10 3.79
CA TYR A 77 0.53 -3.35 4.97
C TYR A 77 -0.30 -3.79 6.18
N ASN A 78 -1.47 -3.18 6.40
CA ASN A 78 -2.35 -3.57 7.50
C ASN A 78 -2.85 -5.01 7.32
N THR A 79 -3.28 -5.39 6.11
CA THR A 79 -3.71 -6.75 5.79
C THR A 79 -2.58 -7.77 5.96
N HIS A 80 -1.37 -7.47 5.48
CA HIS A 80 -0.23 -8.38 5.67
C HIS A 80 0.19 -8.49 7.14
N ASN A 81 0.16 -7.39 7.90
CA ASN A 81 0.47 -7.43 9.32
C ASN A 81 -0.53 -8.29 10.12
N GLN A 82 -1.80 -8.31 9.72
CA GLN A 82 -2.80 -9.21 10.30
C GLN A 82 -2.46 -10.68 9.99
N LEU A 83 -2.04 -10.99 8.77
CA LEU A 83 -1.65 -12.34 8.36
C LEU A 83 -0.37 -12.84 9.06
N PHE A 84 0.54 -11.94 9.38
CA PHE A 84 1.84 -12.31 9.93
C PHE A 84 1.82 -12.83 11.36
N GLU A 85 0.81 -12.47 12.17
CA GLU A 85 0.72 -12.87 13.58
C GLU A 85 2.04 -12.68 14.36
N GLY A 86 2.82 -11.63 14.04
CA GLY A 86 4.13 -11.36 14.66
C GLY A 86 5.33 -12.09 14.04
N ARG A 87 5.17 -12.83 12.94
CA ARG A 87 6.27 -13.46 12.19
C ARG A 87 6.91 -12.47 11.20
N ASN A 88 8.23 -12.42 11.18
CA ASN A 88 8.99 -11.43 10.42
C ASN A 88 9.29 -11.82 8.95
N SER A 89 8.60 -12.81 8.37
CA SER A 89 8.90 -13.24 6.99
C SER A 89 7.69 -13.84 6.29
N TYR A 90 7.43 -13.40 5.05
CA TYR A 90 6.40 -13.96 4.16
C TYR A 90 6.51 -15.48 4.02
N PHE A 91 7.73 -16.01 3.93
CA PHE A 91 7.96 -17.45 3.87
C PHE A 91 7.34 -18.24 5.03
N LYS A 92 7.29 -17.68 6.24
CA LYS A 92 6.74 -18.35 7.44
C LYS A 92 5.23 -18.17 7.60
N THR A 93 4.60 -17.42 6.70
CA THR A 93 3.20 -16.97 6.79
C THR A 93 2.41 -17.31 5.53
N ASP A 94 3.08 -17.88 4.54
CA ASP A 94 2.47 -18.40 3.33
C ASP A 94 1.61 -19.63 3.66
N THR A 95 0.30 -19.50 3.45
CA THR A 95 -0.68 -20.56 3.69
C THR A 95 -0.61 -21.68 2.67
N ASP A 96 -0.09 -21.39 1.48
CA ASP A 96 -0.08 -22.31 0.34
C ASP A 96 1.23 -23.10 0.27
N ALA A 97 2.26 -22.64 0.98
CA ALA A 97 3.52 -23.35 1.14
C ALA A 97 3.36 -24.54 2.11
N THR A 98 3.81 -25.71 1.67
CA THR A 98 3.83 -26.93 2.50
C THR A 98 5.26 -27.46 2.63
N PHE A 99 5.62 -28.00 3.79
CA PHE A 99 6.95 -28.58 4.02
C PHE A 99 7.01 -29.99 3.44
N MET A 100 7.93 -30.21 2.50
CA MET A 100 8.09 -31.48 1.78
C MET A 100 9.50 -32.01 1.85
N HIS A 101 9.63 -33.33 1.74
CA HIS A 101 10.90 -33.97 1.43
C HIS A 101 11.21 -33.72 -0.04
N MET A 102 12.13 -32.79 -0.31
CA MET A 102 12.72 -32.67 -1.64
C MET A 102 13.76 -33.79 -1.83
N LYS A 103 14.03 -34.17 -3.08
CA LYS A 103 15.17 -35.06 -3.36
C LYS A 103 16.44 -34.38 -2.84
N ASP A 104 17.11 -35.05 -1.92
CA ASP A 104 18.17 -34.42 -1.13
C ASP A 104 19.36 -34.00 -1.97
N ASP A 105 19.77 -32.76 -1.67
CA ASP A 105 21.11 -32.20 -1.82
C ASP A 105 22.20 -33.25 -1.51
N HIS A 106 23.34 -33.14 -2.20
CA HIS A 106 24.49 -34.02 -2.06
C HIS A 106 24.92 -34.25 -0.59
N MET A 107 24.54 -33.33 0.30
CA MET A 107 24.77 -33.33 1.75
C MET A 107 23.80 -34.17 2.62
N ARG A 108 22.79 -34.86 2.06
CA ARG A 108 21.86 -35.79 2.79
C ARG A 108 21.21 -35.22 4.07
N ASN A 109 20.99 -33.91 4.13
CA ASN A 109 20.26 -33.31 5.25
C ASN A 109 18.77 -33.53 5.03
N ALA A 110 18.17 -34.52 5.72
CA ALA A 110 16.75 -34.90 5.65
C ALA A 110 15.77 -33.83 6.19
N GLN A 111 16.16 -32.55 6.11
CA GLN A 111 15.36 -31.42 6.55
C GLN A 111 14.26 -31.16 5.54
N LEU A 112 13.02 -31.08 6.03
CA LEU A 112 11.88 -30.64 5.22
C LEU A 112 12.12 -29.22 4.70
N LYS A 113 11.91 -29.04 3.40
CA LYS A 113 12.00 -27.73 2.75
C LYS A 113 10.61 -27.29 2.30
N PRO A 114 10.31 -25.99 2.35
CA PRO A 114 9.08 -25.49 1.78
C PRO A 114 8.97 -25.72 0.29
N ALA A 115 7.80 -26.16 -0.15
CA ALA A 115 7.47 -26.37 -1.54
C ALA A 115 6.01 -25.96 -1.80
N TYR A 116 5.70 -25.67 -3.07
CA TYR A 116 4.35 -25.45 -3.54
C TYR A 116 3.84 -26.68 -4.28
N ASN A 117 2.60 -27.07 -4.02
CA ASN A 117 1.89 -28.09 -4.79
C ASN A 117 1.30 -27.47 -6.06
N VAL A 118 2.14 -27.26 -7.07
CA VAL A 118 1.69 -26.71 -8.35
C VAL A 118 1.17 -27.83 -9.24
N GLN A 119 -0.13 -27.85 -9.54
CA GLN A 119 -0.72 -28.72 -10.56
C GLN A 119 -0.79 -27.94 -11.89
N ILE A 120 0.06 -28.29 -12.83
CA ILE A 120 0.04 -27.75 -14.19
C ILE A 120 -0.76 -28.72 -15.06
N GLY A 121 -1.87 -28.24 -15.62
CA GLY A 121 -2.73 -28.97 -16.55
C GLY A 121 -2.36 -28.75 -18.01
#